data_AF-A0A2V7C819-F1
#
_entry.id   AF-A0A2V7C819-F1
#
_cell.length_a   1.000
_cell.length_b   1.000
_cell.length_c   1.000
_cell.angle_alpha   90.00
_cell.angle_beta   90.00
_cell.angle_gamma   90.00
#
_symmetry.space_group_name_H-M   'P 1'
#
loop_
_entity.id
_entity.type
_entity.pdbx_description
1 polymer ?
#
loop_
_entity_poly.entity_id
_entity_poly.type
_entity_poly.pdbx_seq_one_letter_code
_entity_poly.pdbx_strand_id
1 'polypeptide(L)' 'MWMAAAVWLSGACATSDRARDAAFVRDARECEEDADTQLKTAGQSDPSIRLLFFQSCMTLRGWPSQ' A
#
# COMPACT_ATOMS: atom_id res chain seq x y z
N MET A 1 19.37 36.43 20.57
CA MET A 1 19.68 35.01 20.27
C MET A 1 18.43 34.17 20.43
N TRP A 2 17.53 34.12 19.44
CA TRP A 2 16.36 33.22 19.44
C TRP A 2 16.03 32.83 17.99
N MET A 3 16.81 31.91 17.40
CA MET A 3 16.52 31.30 16.08
C MET A 3 16.97 29.83 16.11
N ALA A 4 16.28 28.98 16.88
CA ALA A 4 16.61 27.56 16.93
C ALA A 4 15.39 26.62 17.07
N ALA A 5 14.16 27.10 16.89
CA ALA A 5 12.96 26.27 17.05
C ALA A 5 12.37 25.74 15.72
N ALA A 6 12.81 26.22 14.55
CA ALA A 6 12.18 25.91 13.28
C ALA A 6 12.65 24.60 12.61
N VAL A 7 13.72 23.95 13.11
CA VAL A 7 14.35 22.81 12.41
C VAL A 7 13.65 21.47 12.70
N TRP A 8 12.90 21.35 13.80
CA TRP A 8 12.31 20.07 14.22
C TRP A 8 10.96 19.73 13.57
N LEU A 9 10.27 20.71 12.98
CA LEU A 9 8.98 20.48 12.31
C LEU A 9 9.13 19.96 10.86
N SER A 10 10.30 20.16 10.25
CA SER A 10 10.58 19.76 8.86
C SER A 10 10.76 18.24 8.69
N GLY A 11 11.00 17.50 9.77
CA GLY A 11 11.23 16.05 9.73
C GLY A 11 9.97 15.19 9.79
N ALA A 12 8.84 15.74 10.27
CA ALA A 12 7.62 14.97 10.53
C ALA A 12 6.91 14.51 9.25
N CYS A 13 6.98 15.28 8.16
CA CYS A 13 6.46 14.87 6.85
C CYS A 13 7.29 13.72 6.25
N ALA A 14 8.62 13.81 6.30
CA ALA A 14 9.51 12.81 5.71
C ALA A 14 9.45 11.42 6.39
N THR A 15 9.10 11.36 7.67
CA THR A 15 8.80 10.08 8.36
C THR A 15 7.40 9.58 8.05
N SER A 16 6.44 10.48 7.87
CA SER A 16 5.05 10.14 7.53
C SER A 16 4.93 9.55 6.13
N ASP A 17 5.65 10.11 5.15
CA ASP A 17 5.66 9.60 3.77
C ASP A 17 6.28 8.19 3.71
N ARG A 18 7.44 7.98 4.35
CA ARG A 18 8.06 6.64 4.43
C ARG A 18 7.20 5.61 5.16
N ALA A 19 6.49 6.03 6.20
CA ALA A 19 5.55 5.16 6.92
C ALA A 19 4.35 4.78 6.05
N ARG A 20 3.85 5.72 5.23
CA ARG A 20 2.79 5.44 4.25
C ARG A 20 3.27 4.50 3.15
N ASP A 21 4.46 4.71 2.60
CA ASP A 21 5.03 3.82 1.59
C ASP A 21 5.22 2.40 2.11
N ALA A 22 5.73 2.26 3.34
CA ALA A 22 5.84 0.96 4.00
C ALA A 22 4.47 0.30 4.25
N ALA A 23 3.46 1.09 4.62
CA ALA A 23 2.09 0.60 4.79
C ALA A 23 1.51 0.10 3.45
N PHE A 24 1.71 0.84 2.37
CA PHE A 24 1.32 0.41 1.03
C PHE A 24 2.01 -0.90 0.64
N VAL A 25 3.34 -1.01 0.78
CA VAL A 25 4.03 -2.27 0.45
C VAL A 25 3.48 -3.47 1.25
N ARG A 26 3.10 -3.27 2.51
CA ARG A 26 2.44 -4.31 3.31
C ARG A 26 1.05 -4.63 2.76
N ASP A 27 0.24 -3.62 2.48
CA ASP A 27 -1.10 -3.78 1.94
C ASP A 27 -1.09 -4.51 0.58
N ALA A 28 -0.10 -4.26 -0.27
CA ALA A 28 0.08 -4.99 -1.53
C ALA A 28 0.30 -6.47 -1.29
N ARG A 29 1.17 -6.84 -0.35
CA ARG A 29 1.40 -8.26 -0.03
C ARG A 29 0.16 -8.93 0.51
N GLU A 30 -0.58 -8.27 1.39
CA GLU A 30 -1.85 -8.77 1.91
C GLU A 30 -2.88 -8.97 0.77
N CYS A 31 -2.98 -8.01 -0.16
CA CYS A 31 -3.87 -8.11 -1.30
C CYS A 31 -3.46 -9.22 -2.29
N GLU A 32 -2.16 -9.47 -2.50
CA GLU A 32 -1.69 -10.58 -3.33
C GLU A 32 -2.03 -11.94 -2.71
N GLU A 33 -1.79 -12.11 -1.41
CA GLU A 33 -2.08 -13.36 -0.69
C GLU A 33 -3.59 -13.67 -0.64
N ASP A 34 -4.41 -12.63 -0.44
CA ASP A 34 -5.86 -12.77 -0.47
C ASP A 34 -6.36 -13.15 -1.88
N ALA A 35 -5.86 -12.47 -2.92
CA ALA A 35 -6.19 -12.81 -4.30
C ALA A 35 -5.82 -14.26 -4.64
N ASP A 36 -4.61 -14.71 -4.26
CA ASP A 36 -4.17 -16.09 -4.49
C ASP A 36 -5.03 -17.10 -3.72
N THR A 37 -5.44 -16.77 -2.50
CA THR A 37 -6.32 -17.62 -1.67
C THR A 37 -7.71 -17.74 -2.27
N GLN A 38 -8.31 -16.63 -2.69
CA GLN A 38 -9.64 -16.61 -3.31
C GLN A 38 -9.65 -17.37 -4.64
N LEU A 39 -8.64 -17.16 -5.48
CA LEU A 39 -8.54 -17.85 -6.77
C LEU A 39 -8.31 -19.35 -6.60
N LYS A 40 -7.43 -19.75 -5.69
CA LYS A 40 -7.23 -21.17 -5.36
C LYS A 40 -8.52 -21.82 -4.87
N THR A 41 -9.28 -21.13 -4.02
CA THR A 41 -10.58 -21.60 -3.53
C THR A 41 -11.61 -21.75 -4.65
N ALA A 42 -11.59 -20.83 -5.61
CA ALA A 42 -12.46 -20.85 -6.79
C ALA A 42 -12.00 -21.83 -7.89
N GLY A 43 -10.86 -22.53 -7.70
CA GLY A 43 -10.26 -23.38 -8.74
C GLY A 43 -9.79 -22.58 -9.97
N GLN A 44 -9.51 -21.30 -9.78
CA GLN A 44 -9.14 -20.36 -10.82
C GLN A 44 -7.61 -20.11 -10.79
N SER A 45 -6.95 -20.15 -11.95
CA SER A 45 -5.50 -19.98 -12.11
C SER A 45 -5.10 -18.94 -13.16
N ASP A 46 -6.08 -18.19 -13.68
CA ASP A 46 -5.90 -17.16 -14.68
C ASP A 46 -5.21 -15.94 -14.05
N PRO A 47 -4.02 -15.57 -14.55
CA PRO A 47 -3.25 -14.47 -13.99
C PRO A 47 -3.90 -13.09 -14.21
N SER A 48 -4.79 -12.94 -15.20
CA SER A 48 -5.51 -11.69 -15.43
C SER A 48 -6.57 -11.45 -14.35
N ILE A 49 -7.23 -12.51 -13.88
CA ILE A 49 -8.22 -12.40 -12.79
C ILE A 49 -7.51 -12.08 -11.46
N ARG A 50 -6.31 -12.64 -11.24
CA ARG A 50 -5.45 -12.26 -10.11
C ARG A 50 -5.13 -10.77 -10.11
N LEU A 51 -4.76 -10.21 -11.26
CA LEU A 51 -4.49 -8.78 -11.39
C LEU A 51 -5.73 -7.93 -11.09
N LEU A 52 -6.92 -8.37 -11.50
CA LEU A 52 -8.18 -7.67 -11.19
C LEU A 52 -8.49 -7.66 -9.69
N PHE A 53 -8.33 -8.80 -9.00
CA PHE A 53 -8.50 -8.88 -7.54
C PHE A 53 -7.48 -8.02 -6.80
N PHE A 54 -6.22 -8.11 -7.22
CA PHE A 54 -5.15 -7.30 -6.64
C PHE A 54 -5.44 -5.80 -6.83
N GLN A 55 -5.74 -5.36 -8.06
CA GLN A 55 -6.02 -3.96 -8.36
C GLN A 55 -7.23 -3.42 -7.58
N SER A 56 -8.30 -4.21 -7.46
CA SER A 56 -9.50 -3.82 -6.70
C SER A 56 -9.21 -3.72 -5.20
N CYS A 57 -8.50 -4.68 -4.61
CA CYS A 57 -8.07 -4.62 -3.21
C CYS A 57 -7.21 -3.38 -2.92
N MET A 58 -6.26 -3.08 -3.81
CA MET A 58 -5.37 -1.94 -3.71
C MET A 58 -6.11 -0.61 -3.83
N THR A 59 -7.10 -0.54 -4.73
CA THR A 59 -7.98 0.62 -4.88
C THR A 59 -8.77 0.88 -3.60
N LEU A 60 -9.30 -0.18 -2.95
CA LEU A 60 -10.02 -0.06 -1.67
C LEU A 60 -9.11 0.40 -0.52
N ARG A 61 -7.82 0.04 -0.55
CA ARG A 61 -6.79 0.51 0.41
C ARG A 61 -6.33 1.94 0.15
N GLY A 62 -6.88 2.62 -0.87
CA GLY A 62 -6.53 3.99 -1.22
C GLY A 62 -5.15 4.12 -1.87
N TRP A 63 -4.70 3.05 -2.54
CA TRP A 63 -3.49 3.15 -3.34
C TRP A 63 -3.69 4.19 -4.44
N PRO A 64 -2.73 5.11 -4.65
CA PRO A 64 -2.83 6.08 -5.73
C PRO A 64 -2.89 5.34 -7.07
N SER A 65 -4.04 5.39 -7.74
CA SER A 65 -4.13 5.15 -9.17
C SER A 65 -3.42 6.32 -9.84
N GLN A 66 -2.32 6.06 -10.54
CA GLN A 66 -1.68 7.09 -11.36
C GLN A 66 -2.67 7.74 -12.34
#